data_AF-A0A9E4Q4Z1-F1
#
_entry.id   AF-A0A9E4Q4Z1-F1
#
_cell.length_a   1.000
_cell.length_b   1.000
_cell.length_c   1.000
_cell.angle_alpha   90.00
_cell.angle_beta   90.00
_cell.angle_gamma   90.00
#
_symmetry.space_group_name_H-M   'P 1'
#
loop_
_entity.id
_entity.type
_entity.pdbx_description
1 polymer ?
#
loop_
_entity_poly.entity_id
_entity_poly.type
_entity_poly.pdbx_seq_one_letter_code
_entity_poly.pdbx_strand_id
1 'polypeptide(L)' 'MDLPFSEELRRDLDSVWERIFSHPFLKEVQAGTLPLEKFRYYVIQDYHYLEGFGRSVSIALSKGPDT' A
#
# COMPACT_ATOMS: atom_id res chain seq x y z
N MET A 1 3.66 4.03 29.43
CA MET A 1 4.32 3.03 28.58
C MET A 1 4.19 3.58 27.18
N ASP A 2 5.30 3.78 26.49
CA ASP A 2 5.28 4.36 25.15
C ASP A 2 4.58 3.40 24.18
N LEU A 3 3.91 3.96 23.17
CA LEU A 3 3.29 3.14 22.12
C LEU A 3 4.38 2.35 21.38
N PRO A 4 4.09 1.11 20.92
CA PRO A 4 4.95 0.45 19.94
C PRO A 4 5.21 1.39 18.75
N PHE A 5 6.45 1.42 18.26
CA PHE A 5 6.85 2.30 17.15
C PHE A 5 5.94 2.17 15.91
N SER A 6 5.43 0.97 15.62
CA SER A 6 4.47 0.75 14.53
C SER A 6 3.13 1.46 14.74
N GLU A 7 2.67 1.58 15.99
CA GLU A 7 1.43 2.28 16.32
C GLU A 7 1.62 3.80 16.26
N GLU A 8 2.80 4.29 16.64
CA GLU A 8 3.18 5.70 16.45
C GLU A 8 3.13 6.07 14.97
N LEU A 9 3.81 5.32 14.10
CA LEU A 9 3.78 5.56 12.65
C LEU A 9 2.37 5.47 12.07
N ARG A 10 1.56 4.51 12.52
CA ARG A 10 0.17 4.39 12.07
C ARG A 10 -0.67 5.59 12.48
N ARG A 11 -0.53 6.07 13.71
CA ARG A 11 -1.23 7.25 14.22
C ARG A 11 -0.81 8.50 13.44
N ASP A 12 0.48 8.67 13.19
CA ASP A 12 1.01 9.85 12.50
C ASP A 12 0.53 9.94 11.04
N LEU A 13 0.24 8.79 10.41
CA LEU A 13 -0.28 8.70 9.05
C LEU A 13 -1.82 8.57 8.98
N ASP A 14 -2.54 8.72 10.09
CA ASP A 14 -3.99 8.44 10.12
C ASP A 14 -4.78 9.25 9.10
N SER A 15 -4.49 10.55 8.96
CA SER A 15 -5.11 11.41 7.96
C SER A 15 -4.86 10.96 6.50
N VAL A 16 -3.71 10.34 6.23
CA VAL A 16 -3.40 9.79 4.88
C VAL A 16 -4.21 8.52 4.65
N TRP A 17 -4.31 7.66 5.66
CA TRP A 17 -5.11 6.44 5.60
C TRP A 17 -6.59 6.74 5.41
N GLU A 18 -7.14 7.72 6.13
CA GLU A 18 -8.51 8.18 5.94
C GLU A 18 -8.76 8.63 4.50
N ARG A 19 -7.82 9.41 3.93
CA ARG A 19 -7.90 9.87 2.53
C ARG A 19 -7.82 8.72 1.53
N ILE A 20 -7.00 7.69 1.81
CA ILE A 20 -6.93 6.49 0.98
C ILE A 20 -8.29 5.78 1.02
N PHE A 21 -8.84 5.51 2.21
CA PHE A 21 -10.13 4.82 2.35
C PHE A 21 -11.33 5.61 1.80
N SER A 22 -11.24 6.94 1.77
CA SER A 22 -12.24 7.80 1.17
C SER A 22 -12.04 8.01 -0.34
N HIS A 23 -10.94 7.51 -0.93
CA HIS A 23 -10.63 7.78 -2.32
C HIS A 23 -11.68 7.16 -3.27
N PRO A 24 -12.15 7.89 -4.29
CA PRO A 24 -13.20 7.41 -5.20
C PRO A 24 -12.89 6.05 -5.83
N PHE A 25 -11.62 5.80 -6.19
CA PHE A 25 -11.20 4.50 -6.73
C PHE A 25 -11.57 3.33 -5.80
N LEU A 26 -11.24 3.41 -4.51
CA LEU A 26 -11.54 2.31 -3.56
C LEU A 26 -13.04 2.21 -3.26
N LYS A 27 -13.75 3.34 -3.20
CA LYS A 27 -15.22 3.35 -3.04
C LYS A 27 -15.92 2.69 -4.24
N GLU A 28 -15.49 3.02 -5.45
CA GLU A 28 -16.02 2.45 -6.69
C GLU A 28 -15.68 0.95 -6.83
N VAL A 29 -14.48 0.52 -6.40
CA VAL A 29 -14.12 -0.91 -6.33
C VAL A 29 -15.03 -1.64 -5.36
N GLN A 30 -15.20 -1.13 -4.14
CA GLN A 30 -16.06 -1.74 -3.13
C GLN A 30 -17.52 -1.83 -3.59
N ALA A 31 -18.01 -0.80 -4.27
CA ALA A 31 -19.37 -0.76 -4.80
C ALA A 31 -19.56 -1.59 -6.08
N GLY A 32 -18.49 -2.09 -6.69
CA GLY A 32 -18.55 -2.80 -7.98
C GLY A 32 -18.89 -1.90 -9.16
N THR A 33 -18.68 -0.57 -9.03
CA THR A 33 -19.03 0.43 -10.04
C THR A 33 -17.82 1.02 -10.76
N LEU A 34 -16.59 0.63 -10.38
CA LEU A 34 -15.37 1.11 -11.02
C LEU A 34 -15.37 0.70 -12.51
N PRO A 35 -15.22 1.64 -13.45
CA PRO A 35 -15.05 1.30 -14.86
C PRO A 35 -13.87 0.37 -15.10
N LEU A 36 -14.08 -0.66 -15.92
CA LEU A 36 -13.10 -1.73 -16.13
C LEU A 36 -11.75 -1.18 -16.66
N GLU A 37 -11.78 -0.13 -17.47
CA GLU A 37 -10.57 0.51 -18.01
C GLU A 37 -9.70 1.15 -16.93
N LYS A 38 -10.31 1.73 -15.88
CA LYS A 38 -9.57 2.27 -14.72
C LYS A 38 -8.94 1.13 -13.91
N PHE A 39 -9.67 0.04 -13.73
CA PHE A 39 -9.13 -1.14 -13.04
C PHE A 39 -7.97 -1.77 -13.82
N ARG A 40 -8.12 -1.91 -15.15
CA ARG A 40 -7.05 -2.39 -16.03
C ARG A 40 -5.81 -1.49 -15.94
N TYR A 41 -5.99 -0.18 -15.96
CA TYR A 41 -4.90 0.76 -15.80
C TYR A 41 -4.17 0.57 -14.47
N TYR A 42 -4.92 0.46 -13.37
CA TYR A 42 -4.36 0.18 -12.04
C TYR A 42 -3.51 -1.10 -12.04
N VAL A 43 -4.03 -2.22 -12.56
CA VAL A 43 -3.31 -3.50 -12.56
C VAL A 43 -2.01 -3.45 -13.39
N ILE A 44 -2.01 -2.72 -14.52
CA ILE A 44 -0.79 -2.53 -15.32
C ILE A 44 0.26 -1.76 -14.51
N GLN A 45 -0.15 -0.72 -13.77
CA GLN A 45 0.78 0.01 -12.90
C GLN A 45 1.22 -0.82 -11.69
N ASP A 46 0.33 -1.64 -11.13
CA ASP A 46 0.63 -2.53 -10.01
C ASP A 46 1.72 -3.54 -10.36
N TYR A 47 1.75 -4.03 -11.61
CA TYR A 47 2.84 -4.87 -12.10
C TYR A 47 4.22 -4.19 -11.99
N HIS A 48 4.34 -2.93 -12.40
CA HIS A 48 5.58 -2.17 -12.28
C HIS A 48 5.93 -1.89 -10.81
N TYR A 49 4.93 -1.59 -9.99
CA TYR A 49 5.11 -1.44 -8.55
C TYR A 49 5.68 -2.71 -7.91
N LEU A 50 5.14 -3.88 -8.26
CA LEU A 50 5.57 -5.18 -7.70
C LEU A 50 7.03 -5.50 -8.03
N GLU A 51 7.52 -5.10 -9.20
CA GLU A 51 8.94 -5.24 -9.53
C GLU A 51 9.83 -4.45 -8.55
N GLY A 52 9.50 -3.18 -8.30
CA GLY A 52 10.22 -2.33 -7.35
C GLY A 52 10.08 -2.80 -5.91
N PHE A 53 8.88 -3.25 -5.54
CA PHE A 53 8.59 -3.81 -4.22
C PHE A 53 9.44 -5.06 -3.96
N GLY A 54 9.52 -5.99 -4.93
CA GLY A 54 10.34 -7.20 -4.82
C GLY A 54 11.82 -6.88 -4.58
N ARG A 55 12.39 -5.93 -5.32
CA ARG A 55 13.78 -5.47 -5.10
C ARG A 55 13.99 -4.89 -3.70
N SER A 56 13.03 -4.10 -3.22
CA SER A 56 13.08 -3.48 -1.89
C SER A 56 13.07 -4.54 -0.78
N VAL A 57 12.20 -5.55 -0.92
CA VAL A 57 12.16 -6.70 0.00
C VAL A 57 13.47 -7.49 -0.03
N SER A 58 14.03 -7.76 -1.23
CA SER A 58 15.33 -8.45 -1.33
C SER A 58 16.46 -7.69 -0.63
N ILE A 59 16.49 -6.36 -0.71
CA ILE A 59 17.47 -5.52 0.00
C ILE A 59 17.24 -5.54 1.52
N ALA A 60 15.99 -5.56 1.97
CA ALA A 60 15.69 -5.69 3.40
C ALA A 60 16.16 -7.05 3.94
N LEU A 61 15.91 -8.14 3.20
CA LEU A 61 16.35 -9.49 3.57
C LEU A 61 17.87 -9.61 3.63
N SER A 62 18.61 -8.99 2.70
CA SER A 62 20.09 -9.04 2.72
C SER A 62 20.73 -8.30 3.90
N LYS A 63 19.94 -7.50 4.63
CA LYS A 63 20.35 -6.81 5.87
C LYS A 63 19.83 -7.49 7.13
N GLY A 64 19.05 -8.55 6.98
CA GLY A 64 18.60 -9.35 8.10
C GLY A 64 19.78 -10.03 8.80
N PRO A 65 19.64 -10.41 10.07
CA PRO A 65 20.63 -11.23 10.75
C PRO A 65 20.78 -12.57 10.02
N ASP A 66 21.99 -13.12 9.98
CA ASP A 66 22.19 -14.52 9.58
C ASP A 66 21.50 -15.43 10.61
N THR A 67 20.58 -16.26 10.13
CA THR A 67 19.93 -17.34 10.88
C THR A 67 20.40 -18.70 10.38
#